data_AF-A0AAX3WLU3-F1
#
_entry.id   AF-A0AAX3WLU3-F1
#
_cell.length_a   1.000
_cell.length_b   1.000
_cell.length_c   1.000
_cell.angle_alpha   90.00
_cell.angle_beta   90.00
_cell.angle_gamma   90.00
#
_symmetry.space_group_name_H-M   'P 1'
#
loop_
_entity.id
_entity.type
_entity.pdbx_description
1 polymer ?
#
loop_
_entity_poly.entity_id
_entity_poly.type
_entity_poly.pdbx_seq_one_letter_code
_entity_poly.pdbx_strand_id
1 'polypeptide(L)' 'MAEPRTVTLKLSVEDARHFSSGMADLLCWCRGFIAGRADDHDSHPMGVEQTRTLRLKLMNAIDDAREEAA' A
#
# COMPACT_ATOMS: atom_id res chain seq x y z
N MET A 1 -1.17 -27.85 7.59
CA MET A 1 -0.36 -26.62 7.50
C MET A 1 -0.80 -25.71 8.62
N ALA A 2 0.12 -25.13 9.40
CA ALA A 2 -0.25 -24.19 10.46
C ALA A 2 -0.80 -22.90 9.83
N GLU A 3 -1.90 -22.36 10.37
CA GLU A 3 -2.42 -21.08 9.92
C GLU A 3 -1.38 -19.97 10.14
N PRO A 4 -1.21 -19.03 9.19
CA PRO A 4 -0.30 -17.92 9.35
C PRO A 4 -0.71 -17.06 10.54
N ARG A 5 0.25 -16.66 11.38
CA ARG A 5 0.00 -15.70 12.46
C ARG A 5 -0.32 -14.33 11.86
N THR A 6 -1.55 -13.87 12.02
CA THR A 6 -2.04 -12.59 11.49
C THR A 6 -1.96 -11.48 12.54
N VAL A 7 -1.82 -10.23 12.09
CA VAL A 7 -1.92 -9.02 12.91
C VAL A 7 -3.06 -8.17 12.36
N THR A 8 -3.93 -7.69 13.25
CA THR A 8 -5.07 -6.82 12.91
C THR A 8 -4.81 -5.38 13.31
N LEU A 9 -4.94 -4.45 12.37
CA LEU A 9 -4.92 -3.02 12.60
C LEU A 9 -6.34 -2.47 12.46
N LYS A 10 -6.80 -1.70 13.44
CA LYS A 10 -8.12 -1.04 13.40
C LYS A 10 -7.92 0.41 13.01
N LEU A 11 -8.58 0.81 11.92
CA LEU A 11 -8.54 2.17 11.37
C LEU A 11 -9.98 2.62 11.12
N SER A 12 -10.25 3.92 11.19
CA SER A 12 -11.48 4.44 10.61
C SER A 12 -11.42 4.30 9.08
N VAL A 13 -12.59 4.24 8.43
CA VAL A 13 -12.65 4.20 6.95
C VAL A 13 -11.99 5.44 6.35
N GLU A 14 -12.09 6.59 7.01
CA GLU A 14 -11.46 7.84 6.59
C GLU A 14 -9.93 7.74 6.66
N ASP A 15 -9.37 7.30 7.79
CA ASP A 15 -7.92 7.11 7.93
C ASP A 15 -7.39 6.10 6.92
N ALA A 16 -8.10 4.98 6.73
CA ALA A 16 -7.73 3.96 5.76
C ALA A 16 -7.66 4.53 4.32
N ARG A 17 -8.62 5.38 3.94
CA ARG A 17 -8.60 6.08 2.65
C ARG A 17 -7.44 7.07 2.55
N HIS A 18 -7.17 7.80 3.63
CA HIS A 18 -6.05 8.74 3.68
C HIS A 18 -4.71 8.03 3.49
N PHE A 19 -4.46 6.95 4.23
CA PHE A 19 -3.26 6.12 4.07
C PHE A 19 -3.16 5.51 2.68
N SER A 20 -4.25 4.97 2.12
CA SER A 20 -4.25 4.41 0.76
C SER A 20 -3.86 5.45 -0.29
N SER A 21 -4.34 6.68 -0.12
CA SER A 21 -4.05 7.80 -1.03
C SER A 21 -2.60 8.26 -0.90
N GLY A 22 -2.10 8.46 0.32
CA GLY A 22 -0.70 8.83 0.55
C GLY A 22 0.29 7.76 0.05
N MET A 23 -0.02 6.48 0.22
CA MET A 23 0.77 5.39 -0.35
C MET A 23 0.77 5.41 -1.88
N ALA A 24 -0.35 5.74 -2.53
CA ALA A 24 -0.41 5.86 -3.98
C ALA A 24 0.51 6.97 -4.50
N ASP A 25 0.50 8.12 -3.83
CA ASP A 25 1.32 9.28 -4.19
C ASP A 25 2.81 8.99 -4.01
N LEU A 26 3.19 8.38 -2.88
CA LEU A 26 4.57 7.93 -2.65
C LEU A 26 5.05 6.94 -3.71
N LEU A 27 4.21 5.97 -4.09
CA LEU A 27 4.55 5.01 -5.15
C LEU A 27 4.71 5.69 -6.51
N CYS A 28 3.87 6.68 -6.82
CA CYS A 28 3.98 7.50 -8.02
C CYS A 28 5.32 8.25 -8.06
N TRP A 29 5.67 8.90 -6.96
CA TRP A 29 6.93 9.61 -6.81
C TRP A 29 8.14 8.69 -6.96
N CYS A 30 8.14 7.52 -6.28
CA CYS A 30 9.19 6.52 -6.42
C CYS A 30 9.35 6.04 -7.87
N ARG A 31 8.24 5.85 -8.60
CA ARG A 31 8.29 5.49 -10.02
C ARG A 31 8.94 6.57 -10.88
N GLY A 32 8.60 7.84 -10.64
CA GLY A 32 9.22 8.98 -11.32
C GLY A 32 10.71 9.09 -11.01
N PHE A 33 11.09 8.89 -9.74
CA PHE A 33 12.49 8.87 -9.31
C PHE A 33 13.29 7.78 -10.03
N ILE A 34 12.79 6.55 -10.09
CA ILE A 34 13.44 5.44 -10.80
C ILE A 34 13.58 5.76 -12.29
N ALA A 35 12.53 6.29 -12.93
CA ALA A 35 12.56 6.64 -14.35
C ALA A 35 13.59 7.72 -14.69
N GLY A 36 13.88 8.63 -13.75
CA GLY A 36 14.89 9.69 -13.91
C GLY A 36 16.34 9.23 -13.71
N ARG A 37 16.58 8.01 -13.20
CA ARG A 37 17.92 7.46 -12.92
C ARG A 37 18.29 6.35 -13.90
N ALA A 38 18.20 6.64 -15.20
CA ALA A 38 18.40 5.66 -16.28
C ALA A 38 19.70 4.83 -16.19
N ASP A 39 20.76 5.37 -15.56
CA ASP A 39 22.09 4.74 -15.50
C ASP A 39 22.37 3.94 -14.21
N ASP A 40 21.43 3.91 -13.26
CA ASP A 40 21.62 3.30 -11.93
C ASP A 40 20.42 2.39 -11.59
N HIS A 41 20.33 1.28 -12.32
CA HIS A 41 19.25 0.30 -12.20
C HIS A 41 19.21 -0.44 -10.86
N ASP A 42 20.30 -0.46 -10.10
CA ASP A 42 20.35 -1.16 -8.81
C ASP A 42 19.83 -0.29 -7.66
N SER A 43 19.71 1.02 -7.87
CA SER A 43 19.24 1.98 -6.85
C SER A 43 17.72 2.14 -6.87
N HIS A 44 17.03 1.12 -6.34
CA HIS A 44 15.59 1.19 -6.09
C HIS A 44 15.30 1.67 -4.66
N PRO A 45 14.35 2.62 -4.46
CA PRO A 45 13.91 2.99 -3.13
C PRO A 45 13.42 1.75 -2.36
N MET A 46 13.91 1.58 -1.13
CA MET A 46 13.45 0.49 -0.28
C MET A 46 11.97 0.66 0.05
N GLY A 47 11.24 -0.45 0.17
CA GLY A 47 9.86 -0.44 0.66
C GLY A 47 8.78 -0.30 -0.43
N VAL A 48 9.14 -0.12 -1.71
CA VAL A 48 8.15 0.05 -2.80
C VAL A 48 7.16 -1.13 -2.87
N GLU A 49 7.68 -2.37 -2.93
CA GLU A 49 6.81 -3.55 -3.02
C GLU A 49 6.04 -3.81 -1.73
N GLN A 50 6.63 -3.52 -0.56
CA GLN A 50 5.98 -3.64 0.73
C GLN A 50 4.80 -2.65 0.85
N THR A 51 5.02 -1.39 0.47
CA THR A 51 3.99 -0.35 0.44
C THR A 51 2.89 -0.70 -0.56
N ARG A 52 3.25 -1.18 -1.75
CA ARG A 52 2.28 -1.64 -2.75
C ARG A 52 1.41 -2.78 -2.20
N THR A 53 2.04 -3.78 -1.58
CA THR A 53 1.35 -4.93 -0.99
C THR A 53 0.41 -4.52 0.14
N LEU A 54 0.87 -3.65 1.05
CA LEU A 54 0.03 -3.17 2.15
C LEU A 54 -1.14 -2.32 1.64
N ARG A 55 -0.91 -1.46 0.64
CA ARG A 55 -1.96 -0.65 0.01
C ARG A 55 -3.05 -1.53 -0.60
N LEU A 56 -2.69 -2.61 -1.29
CA LEU A 56 -3.67 -3.55 -1.85
C LEU A 56 -4.51 -4.21 -0.75
N LYS A 57 -3.89 -4.66 0.34
CA LYS A 57 -4.62 -5.21 1.50
C LYS A 57 -5.57 -4.19 2.13
N LEU A 58 -5.13 -2.94 2.23
CA LEU A 58 -5.93 -1.85 2.77
C LEU A 58 -7.13 -1.50 1.87
N MET A 59 -6.94 -1.51 0.55
CA MET A 59 -8.04 -1.30 -0.40
C MET A 59 -9.12 -2.37 -0.26
N ASN A 60 -8.72 -3.65 -0.22
CA ASN A 60 -9.68 -4.75 -0.01
C ASN A 60 -10.46 -4.57 1.31
N ALA A 61 -9.75 -4.26 2.41
CA ALA A 61 -10.41 -4.04 3.70
C ALA A 61 -11.38 -2.83 3.70
N ILE A 62 -11.12 -1.79 2.90
CA ILE A 62 -12.05 -0.66 2.72
C ILE A 62 -13.29 -1.09 1.93
N ASP A 63 -13.12 -1.91 0.89
CA ASP A 63 -14.23 -2.40 0.08
C ASP A 63 -15.11 -3.36 0.88
N ASP A 64 -14.52 -4.30 1.62
CA ASP A 64 -15.24 -5.21 2.53
C ASP A 64 -16.08 -4.42 3.55
N ALA A 65 -15.49 -3.38 4.17
CA ALA A 65 -16.20 -2.53 5.15
C ALA A 65 -17.37 -1.73 4.55
N ARG A 66 -17.39 -1.51 3.22
CA ARG A 66 -18.52 -0.85 2.54
C ARG A 66 -19.65 -1.83 2.23
N GLU A 67 -19.32 -3.07 1.90
CA GLU A 67 -20.31 -4.13 1.67
C GLU A 67 -21.05 -4.49 2.95
N GLU A 68 -20.39 -4.46 4.11
CA GLU A 68 -21.02 -4.70 5.42
C GLU A 68 -22.02 -3.61 5.85
N ALA A 69 -21.96 -2.42 5.23
CA ALA A 69 -22.84 -1.29 5.55
C ALA A 69 -24.06 -1.16 4.62
N ALA A 70 -24.17 -2.01 3.59
CA ALA A 70 -25.23 -2.04 2.60
C ALA A 70 -26.29 -3.12 2.91
#